data_AF-A0A5D8QHT8-F1
#
_entry.id   AF-A0A5D8QHT8-F1
#
_cell.length_a   1.000
_cell.length_b   1.000
_cell.length_c   1.000
_cell.angle_alpha   90.00
_cell.angle_beta   90.00
_cell.angle_gamma   90.00
#
_symmetry.space_group_name_H-M   'P 1'
#
loop_
_entity.id
_entity.type
_entity.pdbx_description
1 polymer ?
#
loop_
_entity_poly.entity_id
_entity_poly.type
_entity_poly.pdbx_seq_one_letter_code
_entity_poly.pdbx_strand_id
1 'polypeptide(L)'
;MDENAVLGPVDPQIGNYPAASILKVLELKDKRYIDDETLILADMANKAKAQVMDCVYEILRANNMEEDRALEIAKILTEGRWPHDYPITCKDLKNMGLNVNHNMPLEVYQLMELYP
;
A
#
# COMPACT_ATOMS: atom_id res chain seq x y z
N MET A 1 3.51 -2.38 -17.12
CA MET A 1 2.42 -3.08 -16.41
C MET A 1 1.41 -3.51 -17.45
N ASP A 2 1.10 -4.80 -17.58
CA ASP A 2 0.04 -5.26 -18.49
C ASP A 2 -1.29 -4.51 -18.24
N GLU A 3 -2.13 -4.36 -19.26
CA GLU A 3 -3.42 -3.64 -19.12
C GLU A 3 -4.36 -4.27 -18.08
N ASN A 4 -4.25 -5.58 -17.86
CA ASN A 4 -5.03 -6.34 -16.88
C ASN A 4 -4.29 -6.54 -15.55
N ALA A 5 -3.04 -6.07 -15.45
CA ALA A 5 -2.30 -6.13 -14.19
C ALA A 5 -2.80 -5.07 -13.20
N VAL A 6 -2.66 -5.38 -11.91
CA VAL A 6 -3.14 -4.57 -10.80
C VAL A 6 -2.01 -4.34 -9.81
N LEU A 7 -2.03 -3.19 -9.14
CA LEU A 7 -1.22 -2.92 -7.96
C LEU A 7 -2.08 -3.21 -6.72
N GLY A 8 -1.55 -3.97 -5.77
CA GLY A 8 -2.18 -4.10 -4.45
C GLY A 8 -1.85 -2.88 -3.59
N PRO A 9 -2.69 -2.51 -2.61
CA PRO A 9 -2.31 -1.59 -1.56
C PRO A 9 -1.03 -2.08 -0.88
N VAL A 10 -0.21 -1.13 -0.42
CA VAL A 10 1.06 -1.42 0.28
C VAL A 10 0.93 -1.11 1.77
N ASP A 11 -0.28 -1.24 2.31
CA ASP A 11 -0.50 -1.14 3.75
C ASP A 11 0.19 -2.32 4.46
N PRO A 12 0.87 -2.08 5.60
CA PRO A 12 1.55 -3.16 6.30
C PRO A 12 0.56 -4.07 7.03
N GLN A 13 0.91 -5.35 7.12
CA GLN A 13 0.23 -6.32 7.97
C GLN A 13 1.14 -6.68 9.16
N ILE A 14 0.53 -6.82 10.35
CA ILE A 14 1.21 -7.26 11.56
C ILE A 14 0.57 -8.58 12.02
N GLY A 15 1.33 -9.67 11.92
CA GLY A 15 0.77 -11.01 12.09
C GLY A 15 -0.28 -11.27 11.02
N ASN A 16 -1.50 -11.60 11.44
CA ASN A 16 -2.63 -11.91 10.55
C ASN A 16 -3.58 -10.72 10.32
N TYR A 17 -3.24 -9.52 10.78
CA TYR A 17 -4.14 -8.37 10.77
C TYR A 17 -3.52 -7.17 10.02
N PRO A 18 -4.33 -6.41 9.26
CA PRO A 18 -3.90 -5.13 8.72
C PRO A 18 -3.52 -4.15 9.83
N ALA A 19 -2.43 -3.41 9.66
CA ALA A 19 -1.99 -2.40 10.61
C ALA A 19 -3.09 -1.38 10.89
N ALA A 20 -3.81 -0.94 9.84
CA ALA A 20 -4.92 0.00 9.98
C ALA A 20 -6.05 -0.53 10.89
N SER A 21 -6.36 -1.82 10.82
CA SER A 21 -7.39 -2.46 11.65
C SER A 21 -6.98 -2.53 13.12
N ILE A 22 -5.70 -2.84 13.40
CA ILE A 22 -5.17 -2.84 14.77
C ILE A 22 -5.27 -1.43 15.36
N LEU A 23 -4.84 -0.41 14.61
CA LEU A 23 -4.91 0.99 15.05
C LEU A 23 -6.35 1.45 15.29
N LYS A 24 -7.31 0.96 14.50
CA LYS A 24 -8.73 1.28 14.67
C LYS A 24 -9.27 0.87 16.05
N VAL A 25 -8.73 -0.19 16.65
CA VAL A 25 -9.14 -0.62 18.00
C VAL A 25 -8.89 0.47 19.04
N LEU A 26 -7.79 1.22 18.90
CA LEU A 26 -7.46 2.33 19.81
C LEU A 26 -8.45 3.51 19.72
N GLU A 27 -9.13 3.68 18.57
CA GLU A 27 -10.16 4.69 18.40
C GLU A 27 -11.53 4.25 18.95
N LEU A 28 -11.79 2.94 18.92
CA LEU A 28 -13.08 2.36 19.26
C LEU A 28 -13.24 2.01 20.74
N LYS A 29 -12.14 1.78 21.45
CA LYS A 29 -12.14 1.36 22.86
C LYS A 29 -11.30 2.31 23.71
N ASP A 30 -11.78 2.60 24.92
CA ASP A 30 -10.93 3.24 25.94
C ASP A 30 -9.75 2.31 26.25
N LYS A 31 -8.55 2.90 26.35
CA LYS A 31 -7.28 2.20 26.55
C LYS A 31 -7.30 1.21 27.73
N ARG A 32 -8.10 1.49 28.77
CA ARG A 32 -8.25 0.61 29.95
C ARG A 32 -8.93 -0.73 29.65
N TYR A 33 -9.62 -0.85 28.52
CA TYR A 33 -10.28 -2.09 28.08
C TYR A 33 -9.53 -2.79 26.94
N ILE A 34 -8.31 -2.37 26.64
CA ILE A 34 -7.45 -2.95 25.60
C ILE A 34 -6.34 -3.74 26.32
N ASP A 35 -6.15 -4.99 25.92
CA ASP A 35 -5.09 -5.83 26.44
C ASP A 35 -3.71 -5.36 25.97
N ASP A 36 -2.68 -5.71 26.74
CA ASP A 36 -1.30 -5.30 26.49
C ASP A 36 -0.77 -5.80 25.14
N GLU A 37 -1.19 -6.98 24.70
CA GLU A 37 -0.78 -7.54 23.40
C GLU A 37 -1.29 -6.66 22.25
N THR A 38 -2.56 -6.26 22.29
CA THR A 38 -3.13 -5.34 21.31
C THR A 38 -2.45 -3.97 21.32
N LEU A 39 -2.04 -3.47 22.49
CA LEU A 39 -1.29 -2.22 22.59
C LEU A 39 0.12 -2.33 21.97
N ILE A 40 0.80 -3.45 22.17
CA ILE A 40 2.10 -3.74 21.54
C ILE A 40 1.95 -3.86 20.02
N LEU A 41 0.94 -4.60 19.56
CA LEU A 41 0.62 -4.71 18.13
C LEU A 41 0.32 -3.35 17.51
N ALA A 42 -0.38 -2.47 18.22
CA ALA A 42 -0.69 -1.13 17.75
C ALA A 42 0.56 -0.23 17.66
N ASP A 43 1.50 -0.35 18.60
CA ASP A 43 2.80 0.32 18.51
C ASP A 43 3.60 -0.17 17.29
N MET A 44 3.66 -1.49 17.07
CA MET A 44 4.29 -2.08 15.88
C MET A 44 3.60 -1.62 14.58
N ALA A 45 2.27 -1.60 14.55
CA ALA A 45 1.47 -1.15 13.41
C ALA A 45 1.76 0.31 13.04
N ASN A 46 1.88 1.21 14.03
CA ASN A 46 2.24 2.60 13.77
C ASN A 46 3.63 2.73 13.14
N LYS A 47 4.63 2.02 13.69
CA LYS A 47 6.01 2.04 13.18
C LYS A 47 6.09 1.50 11.76
N ALA A 48 5.43 0.36 11.51
CA ALA A 48 5.38 -0.23 10.17
C ALA A 48 4.70 0.71 9.18
N LYS A 49 3.55 1.31 9.55
CA LYS A 49 2.83 2.25 8.68
C LYS A 49 3.68 3.46 8.32
N ALA A 50 4.38 4.05 9.28
CA ALA A 50 5.32 5.15 9.03
C ALA A 50 6.46 4.72 8.10
N GLN A 51 7.11 3.57 8.38
CA GLN A 51 8.20 3.07 7.56
C GLN A 51 7.79 2.82 6.11
N VAL A 52 6.63 2.20 5.87
CA VAL A 52 6.18 1.95 4.49
C VAL A 52 5.77 3.25 3.80
N MET A 53 5.09 4.17 4.51
CA MET A 53 4.76 5.49 3.96
C MET A 53 6.02 6.24 3.51
N ASP A 54 7.04 6.29 4.37
CA ASP A 54 8.31 6.95 4.07
C ASP A 54 9.01 6.29 2.88
N CYS A 55 9.03 4.95 2.82
CA CYS A 55 9.60 4.21 1.69
C CYS A 55 8.91 4.56 0.36
N VAL A 56 7.57 4.54 0.34
CA VAL A 56 6.81 4.88 -0.86
C VAL A 56 7.03 6.34 -1.25
N TYR A 57 7.04 7.25 -0.28
CA TYR A 57 7.32 8.67 -0.51
C TYR A 57 8.71 8.87 -1.15
N GLU A 58 9.76 8.27 -0.60
CA GLU A 58 11.13 8.35 -1.13
C GLU A 58 11.23 7.79 -2.55
N ILE A 59 10.56 6.66 -2.84
CA ILE A 59 10.50 6.09 -4.19
C ILE A 59 9.84 7.08 -5.17
N LEU A 60 8.72 7.69 -4.78
CA LEU A 60 8.02 8.65 -5.64
C LEU A 60 8.87 9.90 -5.89
N ARG A 61 9.54 10.43 -4.85
CA ARG A 61 10.46 11.57 -4.96
C ARG A 61 11.66 11.27 -5.85
N ALA A 62 12.27 10.08 -5.71
CA ALA A 62 13.36 9.64 -6.57
C ALA A 62 12.96 9.54 -8.06
N ASN A 63 11.66 9.44 -8.35
CA ASN A 63 11.09 9.43 -9.69
C ASN A 63 10.53 10.81 -10.12
N ASN A 64 11.05 11.90 -9.55
CA ASN A 64 10.73 13.30 -9.89
C ASN A 64 9.25 13.70 -9.66
N MET A 65 8.54 13.03 -8.77
CA MET A 65 7.19 13.46 -8.37
C MET A 65 7.27 14.61 -7.37
N GLU A 66 6.47 15.66 -7.52
CA GLU A 66 6.37 16.80 -6.59
C GLU A 66 6.06 16.38 -5.14
N GLU A 67 6.54 17.14 -4.16
CA GLU A 67 6.56 16.77 -2.74
C GLU A 67 5.17 16.50 -2.18
N ASP A 68 4.26 17.47 -2.32
CA ASP A 68 2.87 17.35 -1.85
C ASP A 68 2.16 16.16 -2.50
N ARG A 69 2.44 15.92 -3.79
CA ARG A 69 1.82 14.82 -4.52
C ARG A 69 2.37 13.46 -4.12
N ALA A 70 3.68 13.36 -3.91
CA ALA A 70 4.32 12.15 -3.43
C ALA A 70 3.79 11.78 -2.05
N LEU A 71 3.63 12.76 -1.15
CA LEU A 71 3.08 12.53 0.18
C LEU A 71 1.62 12.08 0.14
N GLU A 72 0.79 12.71 -0.70
CA GLU A 72 -0.61 12.33 -0.88
C GLU A 72 -0.75 10.88 -1.37
N ILE A 73 0.00 10.50 -2.41
CA ILE A 73 -0.06 9.14 -2.97
C ILE A 73 0.50 8.12 -1.98
N ALA A 74 1.63 8.41 -1.34
CA ALA A 74 2.22 7.53 -0.33
C ALA A 74 1.22 7.23 0.80
N LYS A 75 0.49 8.27 1.26
CA LYS A 75 -0.57 8.11 2.25
C LYS A 75 -1.71 7.24 1.71
N ILE A 76 -2.24 7.53 0.52
CA ILE A 76 -3.36 6.75 -0.07
C ILE A 76 -3.01 5.26 -0.16
N LEU A 77 -1.78 4.94 -0.59
CA LEU A 77 -1.35 3.57 -0.81
C LEU A 77 -1.03 2.79 0.47
N THR A 78 -0.77 3.47 1.59
CA THR A 78 -0.31 2.85 2.85
C THR A 78 -1.29 2.99 4.02
N GLU A 79 -2.32 3.83 3.90
CA GLU A 79 -3.17 4.16 5.04
C GLU A 79 -4.13 3.05 5.49
N GLY A 80 -4.30 2.01 4.66
CA GLY A 80 -5.32 0.98 4.81
C GLY A 80 -6.69 1.45 4.29
N ARG A 81 -6.70 2.24 3.21
CA ARG A 81 -7.93 2.72 2.56
C ARG A 81 -8.76 1.59 1.98
N TRP A 82 -8.10 0.51 1.57
CA TRP A 82 -8.72 -0.67 0.97
C TRP A 82 -8.27 -1.94 1.69
N PRO A 83 -9.02 -3.05 1.55
CA PRO A 83 -8.50 -4.37 1.84
C PRO A 83 -7.26 -4.69 1.02
N HIS A 84 -6.37 -5.55 1.54
CA HIS A 84 -5.08 -5.82 0.94
C HIS A 84 -5.14 -6.48 -0.46
N ASP A 85 -6.27 -7.08 -0.82
CA ASP A 85 -6.53 -7.71 -2.11
C ASP A 85 -7.22 -6.78 -3.12
N TYR A 86 -7.43 -5.50 -2.77
CA TYR A 86 -8.10 -4.56 -3.65
C TYR A 86 -7.28 -4.28 -4.93
N PRO A 87 -7.84 -4.54 -6.12
CA PRO A 87 -7.11 -4.36 -7.37
C PRO A 87 -7.06 -2.88 -7.77
N ILE A 88 -5.92 -2.21 -7.56
CA ILE A 88 -5.71 -0.85 -8.08
C ILE A 88 -5.28 -0.98 -9.56
N THR A 89 -6.18 -0.62 -10.46
CA THR A 89 -5.99 -0.84 -11.91
C THR A 89 -5.02 0.16 -12.53
N CYS A 90 -4.51 -0.13 -13.72
CA CYS A 90 -3.77 0.83 -14.55
C CYS A 90 -4.49 2.18 -14.69
N LYS A 91 -5.83 2.16 -14.79
CA LYS A 91 -6.65 3.36 -14.90
C LYS A 91 -6.62 4.17 -13.60
N ASP A 92 -6.75 3.49 -12.46
CA ASP A 92 -6.73 4.14 -11.15
C ASP A 92 -5.38 4.78 -10.86
N LEU A 93 -4.28 4.08 -11.17
CA LEU A 93 -2.92 4.59 -11.00
C LEU A 93 -2.66 5.82 -11.90
N LYS A 94 -3.13 5.81 -13.14
CA LYS A 94 -3.07 7.00 -14.03
C LYS A 94 -3.87 8.17 -13.46
N ASN A 95 -5.06 7.92 -12.91
CA ASN A 95 -5.87 8.95 -12.24
C ASN A 95 -5.19 9.49 -10.97
N MET A 96 -4.38 8.66 -10.29
CA MET A 96 -3.50 9.09 -9.20
C MET A 96 -2.27 9.86 -9.70
N GLY A 97 -2.07 10.03 -11.01
CA GLY A 97 -0.94 10.78 -11.56
C GLY A 97 0.37 9.99 -11.57
N LEU A 98 0.31 8.67 -11.40
CA LEU A 98 1.46 7.80 -11.58
C LEU A 98 1.72 7.56 -13.08
N ASN A 99 3.00 7.53 -13.43
CA ASN A 99 3.42 7.24 -14.80
C ASN A 99 3.31 5.73 -15.08
N VAL A 100 2.16 5.29 -15.57
CA VAL A 100 1.91 3.87 -15.91
C VAL A 100 2.03 3.63 -17.40
N ASN A 101 3.04 2.84 -17.78
CA ASN A 101 3.22 2.34 -19.14
C ASN A 101 2.68 0.90 -19.27
N HIS A 102 1.83 0.67 -20.27
CA HIS A 102 1.21 -0.62 -20.57
C HIS A 102 1.71 -1.30 -21.83
N ASN A 103 2.72 -0.72 -22.49
CA ASN A 103 3.43 -1.38 -23.59
C ASN A 103 4.40 -2.40 -23.01
N MET A 104 3.91 -3.62 -22.78
CA MET A 104 4.74 -4.76 -22.42
C MET A 104 5.29 -5.43 -23.68
N PRO A 105 6.60 -5.78 -23.74
CA PRO A 105 7.17 -6.52 -24.85
C PRO A 105 6.49 -7.90 -25.01
N LEU A 106 6.32 -8.34 -26.26
CA LEU A 106 5.64 -9.61 -26.57
C LEU A 106 6.35 -10.82 -25.94
N GLU A 107 7.67 -10.74 -25.84
CA GLU A 107 8.54 -11.76 -25.25
C GLU A 107 8.19 -12.05 -23.79
N VAL A 108 7.67 -11.07 -23.05
CA VAL A 108 7.23 -11.26 -21.66
C VAL A 108 5.98 -12.14 -21.61
N TYR A 109 5.02 -11.93 -22.51
CA TYR A 109 3.83 -12.79 -22.61
C TYR A 109 4.20 -14.20 -23.03
N GLN A 110 5.08 -14.34 -24.02
CA GLN A 110 5.60 -15.64 -24.45
C GLN A 110 6.29 -16.39 -23.31
N LEU A 111 7.04 -15.70 -22.46
CA LEU A 111 7.64 -16.30 -21.28
C LEU A 111 6.58 -16.77 -20.27
N MET A 112 5.54 -15.96 -20.00
CA MET A 112 4.46 -16.31 -19.08
C MET A 112 3.65 -17.53 -19.55
N GLU A 113 3.44 -17.70 -20.86
CA GLU A 113 2.76 -18.87 -21.43
C GLU A 113 3.50 -20.20 -21.17
N LEU A 114 4.80 -20.16 -20.86
CA LEU A 114 5.58 -21.36 -20.51
C LEU A 114 5.33 -21.85 -19.06
N TYR A 115 4.68 -21.04 -18.21
CA TYR A 115 4.44 -21.32 -16.79
C TYR A 115 2.96 -21.14 -16.43
N PRO A 116 2.09 -22.07 -16.85
CA PRO A 116 0.65 -22.04 -16.54
C PRO A 116 0.33 -22.36 -15.07
#